data_AF-A0A1G2E0Y7-F1
#
_entry.id   AF-A0A1G2E0Y7-F1
#
_cell.length_a   1.000
_cell.length_b   1.000
_cell.length_c   1.000
_cell.angle_alpha   90.00
_cell.angle_beta   90.00
_cell.angle_gamma   90.00
#
_symmetry.space_group_name_H-M   'P 1'
#
loop_
_entity.id
_entity.type
_entity.pdbx_description
1 polymer ?
#
loop_
_entity_poly.entity_id
_entity_poly.type
_entity_poly.pdbx_seq_one_letter_code
_entity_poly.pdbx_strand_id
1 'polypeptide(L)'
;MRSVHNVLLAVCTSFVFLPSLHASGLEDILRQGTGVVVDTQRNKSTAVIDAERRKQAIDIDAQRQVNSFAVLIDSNVRHIDEELDPQVMDTRVELRALERDRAKGRVTYGEYLGEKRTLDARMNDLRSSIVTLKRQNQEYEKRQKEILSNAEAQKKQVDVDLAANAGQATTRQNSSILEQIIRGIGR
;
A
#
# COMPACT_ATOMS: atom_id res chain seq x y z
N MET A 1 -22.92 -22.53 -1.48
CA MET A 1 -22.90 -23.89 -0.88
C MET A 1 -23.25 -25.00 -1.91
N ARG A 2 -22.52 -25.12 -3.04
CA ARG A 2 -22.79 -26.16 -4.07
C ARG A 2 -21.59 -27.05 -4.44
N SER A 3 -20.40 -26.78 -3.87
CA SER A 3 -19.15 -27.44 -4.28
C SER A 3 -18.90 -28.80 -3.61
N VAL A 4 -19.52 -29.09 -2.47
CA VAL A 4 -19.26 -30.31 -1.69
C VAL A 4 -19.95 -31.54 -2.31
N HIS A 5 -21.07 -31.34 -3.00
CA HIS A 5 -21.82 -32.44 -3.63
C HIS A 5 -21.14 -33.01 -4.88
N ASN A 6 -20.43 -32.19 -5.66
CA ASN A 6 -19.74 -32.67 -6.87
C ASN A 6 -18.48 -33.49 -6.57
N VAL A 7 -17.79 -33.21 -5.45
CA VAL A 7 -16.59 -33.97 -5.04
C VAL A 7 -16.99 -35.34 -4.49
N LEU A 8 -18.09 -35.40 -3.73
CA LEU A 8 -18.60 -36.67 -3.21
C LEU A 8 -19.10 -37.61 -4.33
N LEU A 9 -19.75 -37.05 -5.36
CA LEU A 9 -20.23 -37.84 -6.51
C LEU A 9 -19.07 -38.42 -7.34
N ALA A 10 -17.99 -37.67 -7.56
CA ALA A 10 -16.83 -38.13 -8.33
C ALA A 10 -16.04 -39.24 -7.62
N VAL A 11 -16.01 -39.21 -6.28
CA VAL A 11 -15.41 -40.27 -5.46
C VAL A 11 -16.29 -41.53 -5.49
N CYS A 12 -17.62 -41.41 -5.50
CA CYS A 12 -18.52 -42.56 -5.56
C CYS A 12 -18.58 -43.24 -6.94
N THR A 13 -18.46 -42.50 -8.05
CA THR A 13 -18.51 -43.10 -9.40
C THR A 13 -17.24 -43.87 -9.78
N SER A 14 -16.13 -43.63 -9.08
CA SER A 14 -14.86 -44.33 -9.31
C SER A 14 -14.77 -45.68 -8.57
N PHE A 15 -15.72 -45.97 -7.68
CA PHE A 15 -15.73 -47.17 -6.82
C PHE A 15 -16.72 -48.27 -7.27
N VAL A 16 -17.40 -48.11 -8.41
CA VAL A 16 -18.42 -49.08 -8.89
C VAL A 16 -17.81 -50.30 -9.61
N PHE A 17 -16.50 -50.34 -9.85
CA PHE A 17 -15.83 -51.49 -10.44
C PHE A 17 -14.62 -51.92 -9.60
N LEU A 18 -14.85 -52.64 -8.51
CA LEU A 18 -13.87 -53.59 -7.96
C LEU A 18 -14.61 -54.58 -7.04
N PRO A 19 -14.81 -55.84 -7.44
CA PRO A 19 -15.29 -56.85 -6.51
C PRO A 19 -14.13 -57.25 -5.57
N SER A 20 -14.45 -57.40 -4.28
CA SER A 20 -13.61 -57.97 -3.22
C SER A 20 -12.34 -57.22 -2.80
N LEU A 21 -12.51 -56.14 -2.03
CA LEU A 21 -11.49 -55.70 -1.05
C LEU A 21 -12.10 -55.78 0.36
N HIS A 22 -11.36 -56.39 1.28
CA HIS A 22 -11.75 -56.59 2.67
C HIS A 22 -12.15 -55.27 3.34
N ALA A 23 -13.32 -55.26 4.00
CA ALA A 23 -13.94 -54.09 4.61
C ALA A 23 -13.06 -53.36 5.66
N SER A 24 -12.08 -54.06 6.26
CA SER A 24 -11.18 -53.50 7.27
C SER A 24 -10.11 -52.56 6.70
N GLY A 25 -9.66 -52.74 5.46
CA GLY A 25 -8.66 -51.85 4.84
C GLY A 25 -9.24 -50.52 4.36
N LEU A 26 -10.55 -50.50 4.07
CA LEU A 26 -11.25 -49.35 3.48
C LEU A 26 -11.60 -48.29 4.55
N GLU A 27 -11.92 -48.72 5.77
CA GLU A 27 -12.16 -47.82 6.91
C GLU A 27 -10.89 -47.09 7.36
N ASP A 28 -9.73 -47.76 7.34
CA ASP A 28 -8.44 -47.13 7.68
C ASP A 28 -8.01 -46.13 6.60
N ILE A 29 -8.24 -46.41 5.33
CA ILE A 29 -7.98 -45.47 4.21
C ILE A 29 -8.93 -44.26 4.30
N LEU A 30 -10.20 -44.46 4.64
CA LEU A 30 -11.17 -43.37 4.83
C LEU A 30 -10.82 -42.51 6.06
N ARG A 31 -10.46 -43.11 7.20
CA ARG A 31 -10.00 -42.38 8.40
C ARG A 31 -8.72 -41.59 8.13
N GLN A 32 -7.71 -42.20 7.50
CA GLN A 32 -6.46 -41.51 7.17
C GLN A 32 -6.67 -40.44 6.10
N GLY A 33 -7.51 -40.71 5.09
CA GLY A 33 -7.89 -39.74 4.06
C GLY A 33 -8.61 -38.52 4.63
N THR A 34 -9.53 -38.71 5.60
CA THR A 34 -10.19 -37.59 6.28
C THR A 34 -9.24 -36.75 7.12
N GLY A 35 -8.27 -37.36 7.83
CA GLY A 35 -7.23 -36.63 8.56
C GLY A 35 -6.37 -35.75 7.65
N VAL A 36 -5.89 -36.29 6.53
CA VAL A 36 -5.10 -35.54 5.53
C VAL A 36 -5.90 -34.37 4.93
N VAL A 37 -7.20 -34.55 4.69
CA VAL A 37 -8.08 -33.48 4.17
C VAL A 37 -8.32 -32.39 5.21
N VAL A 38 -8.50 -32.74 6.48
CA VAL A 38 -8.69 -31.76 7.57
C VAL A 38 -7.41 -30.94 7.82
N ASP A 39 -6.25 -31.57 7.84
CA ASP A 39 -4.97 -30.87 8.03
C ASP A 39 -4.61 -29.96 6.86
N THR A 40 -4.94 -30.36 5.61
CA THR A 40 -4.77 -29.48 4.44
C THR A 40 -5.76 -28.32 4.42
N GLN A 41 -7.02 -28.54 4.83
CA GLN A 41 -8.00 -27.46 5.00
C GLN A 41 -7.56 -26.46 6.07
N ARG A 42 -7.01 -26.95 7.18
CA ARG A 42 -6.47 -26.12 8.26
C ARG A 42 -5.25 -25.31 7.80
N ASN A 43 -4.31 -25.94 7.08
CA ASN A 43 -3.13 -25.26 6.52
C ASN A 43 -3.47 -24.24 5.42
N LYS A 44 -4.50 -24.50 4.61
CA LYS A 44 -4.99 -23.51 3.63
C LYS A 44 -5.61 -22.30 4.35
N SER A 45 -6.35 -22.53 5.43
CA SER A 45 -6.96 -21.47 6.23
C SER A 45 -5.90 -20.59 6.92
N THR A 46 -4.84 -21.16 7.48
CA THR A 46 -3.76 -20.37 8.11
C THR A 46 -2.97 -19.54 7.10
N ALA A 47 -2.65 -20.09 5.93
CA ALA A 47 -1.94 -19.36 4.88
C ALA A 47 -2.72 -18.14 4.35
N VAL A 48 -4.05 -18.25 4.24
CA VAL A 48 -4.92 -17.14 3.84
C VAL A 48 -4.94 -16.05 4.92
N ILE A 49 -5.08 -16.43 6.20
CA ILE A 49 -5.07 -15.48 7.32
C ILE A 49 -3.73 -14.74 7.40
N ASP A 50 -2.61 -15.44 7.21
CA ASP A 50 -1.28 -14.82 7.23
C ASP A 50 -1.06 -13.88 6.05
N ALA A 51 -1.55 -14.23 4.85
CA ALA A 51 -1.52 -13.35 3.68
C ALA A 51 -2.33 -12.06 3.93
N GLU A 52 -3.52 -12.19 4.53
CA GLU A 52 -4.38 -11.06 4.85
C GLU A 52 -3.75 -10.14 5.91
N ARG A 53 -3.13 -10.70 6.94
CA ARG A 53 -2.33 -9.94 7.93
C ARG A 53 -1.16 -9.20 7.30
N ARG A 54 -0.45 -9.83 6.35
CA ARG A 54 0.64 -9.16 5.61
C ARG A 54 0.14 -7.97 4.80
N LYS A 55 -0.99 -8.12 4.11
CA LYS A 55 -1.62 -7.01 3.37
C LYS A 55 -2.02 -5.87 4.30
N GLN A 56 -2.64 -6.18 5.43
CA GLN A 56 -2.97 -5.17 6.45
C GLN A 56 -1.74 -4.44 6.98
N ALA A 57 -0.64 -5.16 7.23
CA ALA A 57 0.62 -4.55 7.65
C ALA A 57 1.19 -3.60 6.58
N ILE A 58 1.13 -3.98 5.31
CA ILE A 58 1.53 -3.12 4.17
C ILE A 58 0.67 -1.86 4.12
N ASP A 59 -0.65 -1.98 4.26
CA ASP A 59 -1.56 -0.82 4.24
C ASP A 59 -1.30 0.13 5.43
N ILE A 60 -1.09 -0.41 6.63
CA ILE A 60 -0.78 0.39 7.83
C ILE A 60 0.54 1.15 7.65
N ASP A 61 1.58 0.48 7.16
CA ASP A 61 2.88 1.11 6.96
C ASP A 61 2.83 2.18 5.87
N ALA A 62 2.19 1.88 4.73
CA ALA A 62 1.98 2.84 3.65
C ALA A 62 1.20 4.07 4.14
N GLN A 63 0.12 3.87 4.91
CA GLN A 63 -0.67 4.97 5.45
C GLN A 63 0.12 5.80 6.45
N ARG A 64 0.94 5.15 7.29
CA ARG A 64 1.81 5.85 8.24
C ARG A 64 2.82 6.76 7.52
N GLN A 65 3.43 6.26 6.45
CA GLN A 65 4.36 7.04 5.63
C GLN A 65 3.64 8.17 4.86
N VAL A 66 2.44 7.93 4.34
CA VAL A 66 1.66 8.98 3.66
C VAL A 66 1.26 10.09 4.65
N ASN A 67 0.82 9.72 5.85
CA ASN A 67 0.44 10.66 6.89
C ASN A 67 1.61 11.54 7.34
N SER A 68 2.85 11.02 7.38
CA SER A 68 4.01 11.85 7.74
C SER A 68 4.25 12.95 6.70
N PHE A 69 4.10 12.65 5.41
CA PHE A 69 4.17 13.67 4.35
C PHE A 69 2.98 14.65 4.39
N ALA A 70 1.78 14.18 4.75
CA ALA A 70 0.61 15.05 4.85
C ALA A 70 0.80 16.13 5.93
N VAL A 71 1.40 15.77 7.07
CA VAL A 71 1.77 16.73 8.14
C VAL A 71 2.80 17.75 7.65
N LEU A 72 3.79 17.33 6.86
CA LEU A 72 4.80 18.24 6.30
C LEU A 72 4.18 19.22 5.29
N ILE A 73 3.32 18.72 4.40
CA ILE A 73 2.60 19.56 3.43
C ILE A 73 1.74 20.59 4.16
N ASP A 74 0.95 20.14 5.16
CA ASP A 74 0.11 21.02 5.96
C ASP A 74 0.93 22.10 6.71
N SER A 75 2.06 21.70 7.29
CA SER A 75 2.98 22.63 7.94
C SER A 75 3.52 23.69 6.96
N ASN A 76 3.90 23.28 5.74
CA ASN A 76 4.39 24.19 4.72
C ASN A 76 3.29 25.13 4.22
N VAL A 77 2.06 24.64 4.06
CA VAL A 77 0.90 25.46 3.68
C VAL A 77 0.63 26.51 4.75
N ARG A 78 0.57 26.12 6.02
CA ARG A 78 0.40 27.07 7.14
C ARG A 78 1.52 28.11 7.19
N HIS A 79 2.78 27.70 7.02
CA HIS A 79 3.89 28.66 7.00
C HIS A 79 3.78 29.67 5.84
N ILE A 80 3.31 29.24 4.66
CA ILE A 80 3.03 30.17 3.55
C ILE A 80 1.90 31.13 3.93
N ASP A 81 0.75 30.60 4.36
CA ASP A 81 -0.47 31.37 4.55
C ASP A 81 -0.42 32.30 5.78
N GLU A 82 0.21 31.84 6.87
CA GLU A 82 0.25 32.54 8.16
C GLU A 82 1.48 33.44 8.33
N GLU A 83 2.58 33.16 7.63
CA GLU A 83 3.83 33.91 7.79
C GLU A 83 4.28 34.62 6.51
N LEU A 84 4.44 33.89 5.40
CA LEU A 84 5.05 34.46 4.19
C LEU A 84 4.10 35.37 3.42
N ASP A 85 2.85 34.98 3.24
CA ASP A 85 1.85 35.77 2.51
C ASP A 85 1.56 37.12 3.19
N PRO A 86 1.39 37.20 4.53
CA PRO A 86 1.31 38.49 5.24
C PRO A 86 2.53 39.36 5.01
N GLN A 87 3.75 38.81 5.08
CA GLN A 87 4.98 39.57 4.84
C GLN A 87 5.07 40.09 3.40
N VAL A 88 4.59 39.34 2.42
CA VAL A 88 4.49 39.78 1.02
C VAL A 88 3.54 40.97 0.92
N MET A 89 2.40 40.92 1.62
CA MET A 89 1.44 42.03 1.61
C MET A 89 2.00 43.26 2.31
N ASP A 90 2.65 43.10 3.47
CA ASP A 90 3.27 44.20 4.20
C ASP A 90 4.35 44.89 3.36
N THR A 91 5.23 44.11 2.73
CA THR A 91 6.27 44.65 1.85
C THR A 91 5.68 45.39 0.65
N ARG A 92 4.53 44.95 0.11
CA ARG A 92 3.80 45.68 -0.95
C ARG A 92 3.23 47.01 -0.44
N VAL A 93 2.74 47.04 0.81
CA VAL A 93 2.24 48.27 1.42
C VAL A 93 3.39 49.26 1.63
N GLU A 94 4.54 48.78 2.13
CA GLU A 94 5.77 49.57 2.29
C GLU A 94 6.22 50.18 0.96
N LEU A 95 6.29 49.37 -0.11
CA LEU A 95 6.63 49.85 -1.46
C LEU A 95 5.69 50.96 -1.94
N ARG A 96 4.37 50.78 -1.77
CA ARG A 96 3.37 51.78 -2.17
C ARG A 96 3.46 53.06 -1.35
N ALA A 97 3.80 52.95 -0.06
CA ALA A 97 4.02 54.11 0.80
C ALA A 97 5.26 54.89 0.34
N LEU A 98 6.36 54.18 0.07
CA LEU A 98 7.60 54.76 -0.45
C LEU A 98 7.39 55.47 -1.81
N GLU A 99 6.68 54.84 -2.75
CA GLU A 99 6.31 55.43 -4.04
C GLU A 99 5.48 56.72 -3.85
N ARG A 100 4.53 56.70 -2.92
CA ARG A 100 3.70 57.87 -2.59
C ARG A 100 4.52 59.00 -1.99
N ASP A 101 5.42 58.71 -1.07
CA ASP A 101 6.25 59.74 -0.43
C ASP A 101 7.26 60.34 -1.43
N ARG A 102 7.80 59.52 -2.34
CA ARG A 102 8.61 60.00 -3.46
C ARG A 102 7.82 60.91 -4.39
N ALA A 103 6.58 60.56 -4.72
CA ALA A 103 5.70 61.36 -5.57
C ALA A 103 5.32 62.71 -4.92
N LYS A 104 5.24 62.75 -3.58
CA LYS A 104 5.01 63.97 -2.80
C LYS A 104 6.27 64.79 -2.54
N GLY A 105 7.43 64.35 -3.03
CA GLY A 105 8.72 65.05 -2.81
C GLY A 105 9.24 64.98 -1.38
N ARG A 106 8.74 64.05 -0.55
CA ARG A 106 9.12 63.90 0.86
C ARG A 106 10.41 63.12 1.08
N VAL A 107 10.88 62.41 0.04
CA VAL A 107 12.06 61.55 0.06
C VAL A 107 12.91 61.91 -1.14
N THR A 108 14.23 62.00 -0.94
CA THR A 108 15.16 62.27 -2.03
C THR A 108 15.24 61.08 -2.99
N TYR A 109 15.72 61.31 -4.20
CA TYR A 109 15.85 60.22 -5.18
C TYR A 109 16.84 59.13 -4.73
N GLY A 110 17.93 59.51 -4.05
CA GLY A 110 18.93 58.57 -3.53
C GLY A 110 18.36 57.66 -2.44
N GLU A 111 17.67 58.24 -1.45
CA GLU A 111 16.99 57.51 -0.39
C GLU A 111 15.92 56.57 -0.95
N TYR A 112 15.11 57.07 -1.88
CA TYR A 112 14.09 56.26 -2.56
C TYR A 112 14.69 55.04 -3.27
N LEU A 113 15.77 55.22 -4.04
CA LEU A 113 16.41 54.11 -4.74
C LEU A 113 17.05 53.09 -3.80
N GLY A 114 17.64 53.56 -2.68
CA GLY A 114 18.20 52.68 -1.66
C GLY A 114 17.12 51.81 -1.04
N GLU A 115 16.07 52.44 -0.52
CA GLU A 115 14.97 51.74 0.15
C GLU A 115 14.21 50.81 -0.79
N LYS A 116 13.94 51.27 -2.00
CA LYS A 116 13.24 50.46 -3.01
C LYS A 116 14.01 49.17 -3.32
N ARG A 117 15.35 49.23 -3.45
CA ARG A 117 16.16 48.04 -3.70
C ARG A 117 16.07 47.03 -2.57
N THR A 118 16.07 47.50 -1.32
CA THR A 118 15.92 46.64 -0.14
C THR A 118 14.54 45.96 -0.13
N LEU A 119 13.48 46.71 -0.38
CA LEU A 119 12.11 46.17 -0.43
C LEU A 119 11.90 45.21 -1.61
N ASP A 120 12.46 45.52 -2.77
CA ASP A 120 12.43 44.64 -3.95
C ASP A 120 13.21 43.34 -3.68
N ALA A 121 14.36 43.41 -3.02
CA ALA A 121 15.12 42.23 -2.61
C ALA A 121 14.31 41.35 -1.64
N ARG A 122 13.74 41.94 -0.58
CA ARG A 122 12.87 41.25 0.38
C ARG A 122 11.68 40.58 -0.33
N MET A 123 11.04 41.27 -1.27
CA MET A 123 9.95 40.72 -2.07
C MET A 123 10.37 39.48 -2.88
N ASN A 124 11.57 39.52 -3.47
CA ASN A 124 12.10 38.40 -4.23
C ASN A 124 12.44 37.21 -3.34
N ASP A 125 13.02 37.45 -2.16
CA ASP A 125 13.34 36.40 -1.20
C ASP A 125 12.08 35.69 -0.71
N LEU A 126 11.03 36.45 -0.34
CA LEU A 126 9.74 35.89 0.06
C LEU A 126 9.12 35.03 -1.04
N ARG A 127 9.12 35.51 -2.30
CA ARG A 127 8.61 34.75 -3.44
C ARG A 127 9.40 33.48 -3.68
N SER A 128 10.72 33.54 -3.57
CA SER A 128 11.61 32.38 -3.72
C SER A 128 11.33 31.31 -2.66
N SER A 129 11.15 31.73 -1.41
CA SER A 129 10.77 30.83 -0.31
C SER A 129 9.42 30.15 -0.55
N ILE A 130 8.40 30.91 -0.96
CA ILE A 130 7.07 30.35 -1.29
C ILE A 130 7.18 29.33 -2.42
N VAL A 131 7.92 29.64 -3.49
CA VAL A 131 8.12 28.71 -4.62
C VAL A 131 8.84 27.45 -4.16
N THR A 132 9.84 27.57 -3.29
CA THR A 132 10.60 26.44 -2.75
C THR A 132 9.70 25.50 -1.94
N LEU A 133 8.87 26.04 -1.04
CA LEU A 133 7.93 25.26 -0.24
C LEU A 133 6.86 24.58 -1.12
N LYS A 134 6.33 25.29 -2.12
CA LYS A 134 5.39 24.69 -3.09
C LYS A 134 6.01 23.54 -3.86
N ARG A 135 7.28 23.67 -4.27
CA ARG A 135 8.02 22.59 -4.93
C ARG A 135 8.24 21.40 -4.00
N GLN A 136 8.58 21.64 -2.73
CA GLN A 136 8.71 20.57 -1.73
C GLN A 136 7.39 19.82 -1.55
N ASN A 137 6.27 20.54 -1.47
CA ASN A 137 4.94 19.92 -1.36
C ASN A 137 4.63 19.02 -2.56
N GLN A 138 4.93 19.46 -3.78
CA GLN A 138 4.78 18.61 -4.98
C GLN A 138 5.64 17.35 -4.92
N GLU A 139 6.85 17.44 -4.40
CA GLU A 139 7.73 16.29 -4.20
C GLU A 139 7.16 15.31 -3.16
N TYR A 140 6.62 15.83 -2.06
CA TYR A 140 5.96 15.02 -1.04
C TYR A 140 4.70 14.32 -1.59
N GLU A 141 3.86 15.02 -2.35
CA GLU A 141 2.70 14.43 -3.02
C GLU A 141 3.11 13.34 -4.01
N LYS A 142 4.21 13.53 -4.75
CA LYS A 142 4.76 12.52 -5.64
C LYS A 142 5.20 11.28 -4.87
N ARG A 143 5.94 11.46 -3.77
CA ARG A 143 6.38 10.35 -2.91
C ARG A 143 5.20 9.60 -2.29
N GLN A 144 4.14 10.31 -1.88
CA GLN A 144 2.91 9.67 -1.40
C GLN A 144 2.29 8.76 -2.47
N LYS A 145 2.20 9.21 -3.72
CA LYS A 145 1.70 8.39 -4.84
C LYS A 145 2.58 7.16 -5.10
N GLU A 146 3.90 7.34 -5.04
CA GLU A 146 4.86 6.24 -5.19
C GLU A 146 4.72 5.20 -4.05
N ILE A 147 4.57 5.63 -2.80
CA ILE A 147 4.36 4.75 -1.64
C ILE A 147 3.07 3.94 -1.82
N LEU A 148 1.96 4.59 -2.16
CA LEU A 148 0.68 3.91 -2.36
C LEU A 148 0.74 2.92 -3.53
N SER A 149 1.41 3.30 -4.62
CA SER A 149 1.63 2.40 -5.77
C SER A 149 2.50 1.19 -5.39
N ASN A 150 3.57 1.40 -4.63
CA ASN A 150 4.46 0.33 -4.18
C ASN A 150 3.76 -0.62 -3.20
N ALA A 151 2.96 -0.07 -2.28
CA ALA A 151 2.14 -0.86 -1.36
C ALA A 151 1.14 -1.73 -2.12
N GLU A 152 0.49 -1.19 -3.15
CA GLU A 152 -0.42 -1.94 -4.00
C GLU A 152 0.30 -3.07 -4.76
N ALA A 153 1.50 -2.80 -5.30
CA ALA A 153 2.32 -3.83 -5.94
C ALA A 153 2.73 -4.95 -4.97
N GLN A 154 3.12 -4.61 -3.74
CA GLN A 154 3.45 -5.59 -2.70
C GLN A 154 2.25 -6.44 -2.31
N LYS A 155 1.05 -5.85 -2.18
CA LYS A 155 -0.17 -6.61 -1.90
C LYS A 155 -0.50 -7.60 -3.02
N LYS A 156 -0.30 -7.21 -4.28
CA LYS A 156 -0.44 -8.11 -5.44
C LYS A 156 0.58 -9.24 -5.40
N GLN A 157 1.82 -8.98 -4.99
CA GLN A 157 2.82 -10.03 -4.81
C GLN A 157 2.39 -11.04 -3.75
N VAL A 158 1.81 -10.59 -2.63
CA VAL A 158 1.25 -11.48 -1.61
C VAL A 158 0.14 -12.38 -2.18
N ASP A 159 -0.69 -11.87 -3.10
CA ASP A 159 -1.69 -12.70 -3.80
C ASP A 159 -1.08 -13.76 -4.70
N VAL A 160 -0.04 -13.38 -5.46
CA VAL A 160 0.70 -14.30 -6.33
C VAL A 160 1.34 -15.42 -5.50
N ASP A 161 1.98 -15.07 -4.38
CA ASP A 161 2.61 -16.03 -3.48
C ASP A 161 1.57 -16.97 -2.85
N LEU A 162 0.40 -16.45 -2.46
CA LEU A 162 -0.70 -17.25 -1.91
C LEU A 162 -1.23 -18.24 -2.96
N ALA A 163 -1.41 -17.80 -4.21
CA ALA A 163 -1.85 -18.67 -5.31
C ALA A 163 -0.81 -19.76 -5.65
N ALA A 164 0.48 -19.41 -5.68
CA ALA A 164 1.56 -20.35 -5.92
C ALA A 164 1.64 -21.43 -4.81
N ASN A 165 1.52 -21.03 -3.56
CA ASN A 165 1.51 -21.93 -2.41
C ASN A 165 0.28 -22.86 -2.42
N ALA A 166 -0.89 -22.34 -2.80
CA ALA A 166 -2.09 -23.16 -2.98
C ALA A 166 -1.88 -24.23 -4.06
N GLY A 167 -1.28 -23.87 -5.20
CA GLY A 167 -0.95 -24.78 -6.29
C GLY A 167 0.01 -25.90 -5.88
N GLN A 168 1.10 -25.57 -5.18
CA GLN A 168 2.06 -26.56 -4.68
C GLN A 168 1.46 -27.50 -3.63
N ALA A 169 0.59 -26.99 -2.76
CA ALA A 169 -0.11 -27.81 -1.77
C ALA A 169 -1.01 -28.86 -2.44
N THR A 170 -1.73 -28.49 -3.51
CA THR A 170 -2.51 -29.46 -4.30
C THR A 170 -1.65 -30.49 -5.01
N THR A 171 -0.50 -30.10 -5.57
CA THR A 171 0.39 -31.06 -6.26
C THR A 171 0.97 -32.08 -5.29
N ARG A 172 1.48 -31.64 -4.12
CA ARG A 172 2.00 -32.56 -3.08
C ARG A 172 0.92 -33.50 -2.55
N GLN A 173 -0.32 -33.00 -2.40
CA GLN A 173 -1.45 -33.80 -1.98
C GLN A 173 -1.78 -34.91 -2.99
N ASN A 174 -1.84 -34.59 -4.27
CA ASN A 174 -2.12 -35.57 -5.32
C ASN A 174 -1.02 -36.64 -5.40
N SER A 175 0.25 -36.25 -5.28
CA SER A 175 1.38 -37.20 -5.24
C SER A 175 1.33 -38.12 -4.02
N SER A 176 1.04 -37.59 -2.83
CA SER A 176 0.92 -38.39 -1.60
C SER A 176 -0.23 -39.39 -1.66
N ILE A 177 -1.38 -38.99 -2.23
CA ILE A 177 -2.53 -39.88 -2.39
C ILE A 177 -2.20 -41.00 -3.38
N LEU A 178 -1.58 -40.66 -4.52
CA LEU A 178 -1.15 -41.65 -5.52
C LEU A 178 -0.13 -42.64 -4.93
N GLU A 179 0.86 -42.18 -4.18
CA GLU A 179 1.83 -43.07 -3.52
C GLU A 179 1.18 -44.02 -2.50
N GLN A 180 0.16 -43.55 -1.77
CA GLN A 180 -0.59 -44.41 -0.83
C GLN A 180 -1.45 -45.44 -1.56
N ILE A 181 -2.11 -45.06 -2.66
CA ILE A 181 -2.88 -45.98 -3.50
C ILE A 181 -1.96 -47.08 -4.07
N ILE A 182 -0.80 -46.70 -4.63
CA ILE A 182 0.16 -47.65 -5.19
C ILE A 182 0.68 -48.62 -4.12
N ARG A 183 0.99 -48.13 -2.91
CA ARG A 183 1.42 -48.98 -1.79
C ARG A 183 0.32 -49.88 -1.24
N GLY A 184 -0.95 -49.47 -1.33
CA GLY A 184 -2.11 -50.24 -0.88
C GLY A 184 -2.52 -51.37 -1.83
N ILE A 185 -2.26 -51.24 -3.13
CA ILE A 185 -2.60 -52.26 -4.15
C ILE A 185 -1.53 -53.36 -4.24
N GLY A 186 -0.30 -53.10 -3.77
CA GLY A 186 0.83 -54.04 -3.83
C GLY A 186 0.91 -55.07 -2.69
N ARG A 187 -0.16 -55.26 -1.90
CA ARG A 187 -0.24 -56.28 -0.83
C ARG A 187 -1.35 -57.29 -1.13
#